data_AF-A0A2S6R6Z4-F1
#
_entry.id   AF-A0A2S6R6Z4-F1
#
_cell.length_a   1.000
_cell.length_b   1.000
_cell.length_c   1.000
_cell.angle_alpha   90.00
_cell.angle_beta   90.00
_cell.angle_gamma   90.00
#
_symmetry.space_group_name_H-M   'P 1'
#
loop_
_entity.id
_entity.type
_entity.pdbx_description
1 polymer ?
#
loop_
_entity_poly.entity_id
_entity_poly.type
_entity_poly.pdbx_seq_one_letter_code
_entity_poly.pdbx_strand_id
1 'polypeptide(L)' 'VTFDNCNACHSTMLVAQQRLARDIWDETLDYMVEEHGMDALEPGERRKILDYLSTYLNDETPR' A
#
# COMPACT_ATOMS: atom_id res chain seq x y z
N VAL A 1 -12.72 -2.32 -4.92
CA VAL A 1 -12.11 -1.13 -4.28
C VAL A 1 -10.63 -1.37 -4.00
N THR A 2 -10.25 -2.19 -3.02
CA THR A 2 -8.82 -2.34 -2.66
C THR A 2 -7.91 -2.89 -3.79
N PHE A 3 -8.35 -3.90 -4.55
CA PHE A 3 -7.56 -4.39 -5.69
C PHE A 3 -7.51 -3.39 -6.86
N ASP A 4 -8.64 -2.74 -7.16
CA ASP A 4 -8.74 -1.79 -8.26
C ASP A 4 -7.86 -0.56 -8.02
N ASN A 5 -7.85 -0.03 -6.79
CA ASN A 5 -7.03 1.12 -6.40
C ASN A 5 -5.52 0.84 -6.57
N CYS A 6 -5.06 -0.37 -6.22
CA CYS A 6 -3.65 -0.72 -6.29
C CYS A 6 -3.20 -1.25 -7.67
N ASN A 7 -4.13 -1.54 -8.59
CA ASN A 7 -3.85 -2.06 -9.93
C ASN A 7 -4.17 -1.05 -11.05
N ALA A 8 -4.68 0.14 -10.72
CA ALA A 8 -5.04 1.17 -11.69
C ALA A 8 -3.82 1.76 -12.41
N CYS A 9 -2.71 1.97 -11.70
CA CYS A 9 -1.52 2.64 -12.24
C CYS A 9 -0.36 1.68 -12.55
N HIS A 10 -0.23 0.58 -11.81
CA HIS A 10 0.85 -0.41 -11.96
C HIS A 10 0.41 -1.79 -11.47
N SER A 11 1.18 -2.83 -11.78
CA SER A 11 0.90 -4.17 -11.27
C SER A 11 1.00 -4.26 -9.75
N THR A 12 0.09 -5.02 -9.13
CA THR A 12 0.17 -5.38 -7.70
C THR A 12 1.42 -6.21 -7.36
N MET A 13 2.09 -6.80 -8.35
CA MET A 13 3.40 -7.43 -8.14
C MET A 13 4.47 -6.42 -7.70
N LEU A 14 4.39 -5.16 -8.15
CA LEU A 14 5.33 -4.11 -7.71
C LEU A 14 5.15 -3.81 -6.22
N VAL A 15 3.90 -3.79 -5.75
CA VAL A 15 3.55 -3.59 -4.33
C VAL A 15 4.10 -4.74 -3.49
N ALA A 16 3.88 -5.98 -3.92
CA ALA A 16 4.38 -7.17 -3.21
C ALA A 16 5.91 -7.23 -3.08
N GLN A 17 6.64 -6.59 -4.00
CA GLN A 17 8.10 -6.56 -3.99
C GLN A 17 8.70 -5.59 -2.97
N GLN A 18 7.96 -4.56 -2.53
CA GLN A 18 8.54 -3.49 -1.69
C GLN A 18 8.90 -3.96 -0.29
N ARG A 19 8.05 -4.80 0.34
CA ARG A 19 8.29 -5.40 1.66
C ARG A 19 8.68 -4.35 2.72
N LEU A 20 7.77 -3.45 3.06
CA LEU A 20 8.05 -2.28 3.90
C LEU A 20 7.45 -2.43 5.30
N ALA A 21 8.08 -1.81 6.30
CA ALA A 21 7.48 -1.65 7.62
C ALA A 21 6.17 -0.83 7.53
N ARG A 22 5.30 -0.95 8.54
CA ARG A 22 3.94 -0.38 8.50
C ARG A 22 3.96 1.15 8.36
N ASP A 23 4.85 1.83 9.06
CA ASP A 23 5.06 3.26 9.01
C ASP A 23 5.52 3.71 7.61
N ILE A 24 6.47 2.98 7.02
CA ILE A 24 6.95 3.26 5.67
C ILE A 24 5.84 3.01 4.62
N TRP A 25 4.99 2.00 4.81
CA TRP A 25 3.80 1.81 3.97
C TRP A 25 2.81 2.97 4.09
N ASP A 26 2.65 3.54 5.29
CA ASP A 26 1.78 4.69 5.52
C ASP A 26 2.28 5.93 4.75
N GLU A 27 3.57 6.23 4.89
CA GLU A 27 4.24 7.30 4.13
C GLU A 27 4.18 7.05 2.62
N THR A 28 4.33 5.79 2.19
CA THR A 28 4.23 5.43 0.77
C THR A 28 2.85 5.71 0.20
N LEU A 29 1.78 5.46 0.96
CA LEU A 29 0.41 5.79 0.53
C LEU A 29 0.20 7.30 0.43
N ASP A 30 0.76 8.09 1.35
CA ASP A 30 0.73 9.55 1.23
C ASP A 30 1.45 10.03 -0.03
N TYR A 31 2.65 9.50 -0.28
CA TYR A 31 3.42 9.83 -1.48
C TYR A 31 2.68 9.45 -2.77
N MET A 32 1.98 8.31 -2.79
CA MET A 32 1.14 7.92 -3.93
C MET A 32 0.00 8.92 -4.19
N VAL A 33 -0.61 9.46 -3.14
CA VAL A 33 -1.68 10.47 -3.26
C VAL A 33 -1.11 11.81 -3.71
N GLU A 34 -0.05 12.28 -3.06
CA GLU A 34 0.51 13.62 -3.25
C GLU A 34 1.25 13.76 -4.59
N GLU A 35 2.03 12.76 -4.97
CA GLU A 35 2.99 12.88 -6.08
C GLU A 35 2.63 12.01 -7.29
N HIS A 36 1.85 10.94 -7.08
CA HIS A 36 1.47 10.00 -8.15
C HIS A 36 -0.01 10.07 -8.54
N GLY A 37 -0.80 10.91 -7.88
CA GLY A 37 -2.20 11.16 -8.22
C GLY A 37 -3.15 9.99 -7.90
N MET A 38 -2.79 9.14 -6.93
CA MET A 38 -3.71 8.14 -6.38
C MET A 38 -4.84 8.85 -5.62
N ASP A 39 -6.08 8.41 -5.81
CA ASP A 39 -7.19 8.93 -5.03
C ASP A 39 -7.00 8.64 -3.53
N ALA A 40 -7.31 9.63 -2.70
CA ALA A 40 -7.23 9.49 -1.25
C ALA A 40 -8.16 8.38 -0.75
N LEU A 41 -7.62 7.49 0.07
CA LEU A 41 -8.37 6.40 0.68
C LEU A 41 -9.16 6.92 1.89
N GLU A 42 -10.40 6.46 2.03
CA GLU A 42 -11.18 6.71 3.24
C GLU A 42 -10.45 6.15 4.48
N PRO A 43 -10.51 6.81 5.66
CA PRO A 43 -9.70 6.43 6.82
C PRO A 43 -9.86 4.97 7.27
N GLY A 44 -11.07 4.42 7.13
CA GLY A 44 -11.35 3.02 7.45
C GLY A 44 -10.77 2.03 6.43
N GLU A 45 -10.72 2.40 5.16
CA GLU A 45 -10.09 1.59 4.11
C GLU A 45 -8.57 1.65 4.20
N ARG A 46 -8.00 2.84 4.40
CA ARG A 46 -6.55 3.02 4.62
C ARG A 46 -6.03 2.14 5.73
N ARG A 47 -6.74 2.11 6.88
CA ARG A 47 -6.35 1.24 8.01
C ARG A 47 -6.30 -0.23 7.61
N LYS A 48 -7.34 -0.73 6.94
CA LYS A 48 -7.41 -2.13 6.49
C LYS A 48 -6.28 -2.48 5.51
N ILE A 49 -5.96 -1.56 4.60
CA ILE A 49 -4.86 -1.72 3.65
C ILE A 49 -3.53 -1.79 4.38
N LEU A 50 -3.26 -0.86 5.30
CA LEU A 50 -2.03 -0.85 6.08
C LEU A 50 -1.89 -2.11 6.94
N ASP A 51 -2.98 -2.58 7.55
CA ASP A 51 -2.96 -3.82 8.33
C ASP A 51 -2.64 -5.03 7.43
N TYR A 52 -3.19 -5.09 6.21
CA TYR A 52 -2.85 -6.13 5.24
C TYR A 52 -1.38 -6.05 4.77
N LEU A 53 -0.95 -4.87 4.32
CA LEU A 53 0.41 -4.65 3.82
C LEU A 53 1.45 -4.97 4.89
N SER A 54 1.25 -4.51 6.12
CA SER A 54 2.17 -4.78 7.23
C SER A 54 2.08 -6.20 7.79
N THR A 55 1.00 -6.94 7.56
CA THR A 55 0.92 -8.35 7.99
C THR A 55 1.59 -9.27 6.99
N TYR A 56 1.35 -9.06 5.69
CA TYR A 56 1.72 -10.03 4.65
C TYR A 56 2.89 -9.56 3.78
N LEU A 57 3.14 -8.25 3.71
CA LEU A 57 4.13 -7.60 2.85
C LEU A 57 5.04 -6.65 3.66
N ASN A 58 5.39 -7.05 4.90
CA ASN A 58 6.42 -6.36 5.67
C ASN A 58 7.84 -6.85 5.31
N ASP A 59 8.83 -6.16 5.85
CA ASP A 59 10.27 -6.41 5.71
C ASP A 59 10.76 -7.67 6.46
N GLU A 60 10.00 -8.13 7.44
CA GLU A 60 10.29 -9.33 8.25
C GLU A 60 9.67 -10.62 7.67
N THR A 61 8.69 -10.52 6.77
CA THR A 61 7.97 -11.66 6.20
C THR A 61 8.85 -12.36 5.16
N PRO A 62 9.12 -13.68 5.30
CA PRO A 62 9.93 -14.43 4.35
C PRO A 62 9.43 -14.32 2.90
N ARG A 63 10.37 -14.31 1.95
CA ARG A 63 10.09 -14.17 0.51
C ARG A 63 9.49 -15.42 -0.10
#